data_AF-X1C916-F1
#
_entry.id   AF-X1C916-F1
#
_cell.length_a   1.000
_cell.length_b   1.000
_cell.length_c   1.000
_cell.angle_alpha   90.00
_cell.angle_beta   90.00
_cell.angle_gamma   90.00
#
_symmetry.space_group_name_H-M   'P 1'
#
loop_
_entity.id
_entity.type
_entity.pdbx_description
1 polymer ?
#
loop_
_entity_poly.entity_id
_entity_poly.type
_entity_poly.pdbx_seq_one_letter_code
_entity_poly.pdbx_strand_id
1 'polypeptide(L)'
;MKTIYIESNIRQHPRTLQLLERIGSRSEVIECDHYSEVFNPKGQNFRIQKQEPALIIAEKKGDLVLKTPEGFGIGGEQNYYFSHMLNCLYDCRYCFLQGMYQSANYVLFVNYEDFKDAIAKTAKAHKQPVYFFSGYDCDSLAYEPMTQFVHEFIPFFANHENAILELRTKSTNIKPLLAHDVIPNCIIAFSFTPKNISIQVEHKVPKLA
;
A
#
# COMPACT_ATOMS: atom_id res chain seq x y z
N MET A 1 13.77 -11.28 0.13
CA MET A 1 13.18 -11.06 -1.20
C MET A 1 14.21 -11.48 -2.22
N LYS A 2 13.90 -12.45 -3.08
CA LYS A 2 14.85 -13.00 -4.05
C LYS A 2 14.65 -12.46 -5.46
N THR A 3 13.40 -12.21 -5.85
CA THR A 3 13.05 -11.80 -7.21
C THR A 3 12.30 -10.48 -7.19
N ILE A 4 12.68 -9.58 -8.08
CA ILE A 4 12.04 -8.30 -8.34
C ILE A 4 11.67 -8.26 -9.82
N TYR A 5 10.41 -7.98 -10.11
CA TYR A 5 9.96 -7.65 -11.46
C TYR A 5 9.82 -6.13 -11.59
N ILE A 6 10.17 -5.57 -12.74
CA ILE A 6 10.09 -4.12 -12.99
C ILE A 6 9.44 -3.89 -14.35
N GLU A 7 8.43 -3.03 -14.43
CA GLU A 7 7.93 -2.58 -15.71
C GLU A 7 8.99 -1.74 -16.44
N SER A 8 9.30 -2.07 -17.70
CA SER A 8 10.43 -1.46 -18.43
C SER A 8 10.29 0.06 -18.57
N ASN A 9 9.07 0.60 -18.64
CA ASN A 9 8.82 2.05 -18.73
C ASN A 9 9.22 2.84 -17.47
N ILE A 10 9.22 2.23 -16.29
CA ILE A 10 9.59 2.88 -15.01
C ILE A 10 10.97 2.46 -14.51
N ARG A 11 11.77 1.79 -15.33
CA ARG A 11 13.10 1.30 -14.97
C ARG A 11 14.05 2.40 -14.50
N GLN A 12 13.91 3.59 -15.08
CA GLN A 12 14.68 4.79 -14.77
C GLN A 12 13.93 5.77 -13.85
N HIS A 13 12.72 5.41 -13.40
CA HIS A 13 11.97 6.26 -12.49
C HIS A 13 12.77 6.45 -11.18
N PRO A 14 12.92 7.68 -10.65
CA PRO A 14 13.78 7.93 -9.48
C PRO A 14 13.45 7.05 -8.28
N ARG A 15 12.15 6.84 -8.01
CA ARG A 15 11.68 5.99 -6.91
C ARG A 15 12.01 4.51 -7.12
N THR A 16 12.07 4.04 -8.36
CA THR A 16 12.53 2.68 -8.70
C THR A 16 14.01 2.54 -8.37
N LEU A 17 14.84 3.49 -8.78
CA LEU A 17 16.28 3.47 -8.53
C LEU A 17 16.60 3.49 -7.04
N GLN A 18 15.96 4.39 -6.29
CA GLN A 18 16.11 4.48 -4.82
C GLN A 18 15.64 3.20 -4.10
N LEU A 19 14.55 2.59 -4.57
CA LEU A 19 14.07 1.34 -4.02
C LEU A 19 15.05 0.19 -4.25
N LEU A 20 15.63 0.09 -5.45
CA LEU A 20 16.66 -0.90 -5.76
C LEU A 20 17.92 -0.71 -4.92
N GLU A 21 18.33 0.54 -4.67
CA GLU A 21 19.44 0.85 -3.77
C GLU A 21 19.15 0.35 -2.34
N ARG A 22 17.94 0.59 -1.81
CA ARG A 22 17.52 0.10 -0.48
C ARG A 22 17.48 -1.42 -0.39
N ILE A 23 17.01 -2.10 -1.45
CA ILE A 23 16.94 -3.57 -1.48
C ILE A 23 18.34 -4.19 -1.60
N GLY A 24 19.24 -3.53 -2.33
CA GLY A 24 20.59 -3.99 -2.59
C GLY A 24 20.69 -5.05 -3.69
N SER A 25 21.91 -5.49 -3.96
CA SER A 25 22.29 -6.28 -5.15
C SER A 25 22.02 -7.79 -5.07
N ARG A 26 21.35 -8.27 -4.01
CA ARG A 26 21.13 -9.72 -3.80
C ARG A 26 19.91 -10.28 -4.53
N SER A 27 19.04 -9.40 -5.03
CA SER A 27 17.81 -9.82 -5.72
C SER A 27 18.06 -9.94 -7.22
N GLU A 28 17.49 -10.97 -7.82
CA GLU A 28 17.36 -11.08 -9.27
C GLU A 28 16.33 -10.05 -9.76
N VAL A 29 16.71 -9.25 -10.75
CA VAL A 29 15.85 -8.23 -11.34
C VAL A 29 15.46 -8.66 -12.75
N ILE A 30 14.15 -8.75 -12.99
CA ILE A 30 13.56 -9.21 -14.25
C ILE A 30 12.67 -8.09 -14.78
N GLU A 31 12.77 -7.79 -16.07
CA GLU A 31 11.86 -6.82 -16.70
C GLU A 31 10.58 -7.50 -17.18
N CYS A 32 9.48 -6.74 -17.17
CA CYS A 32 8.20 -7.12 -17.76
C CYS A 32 7.57 -5.91 -18.44
N ASP A 33 6.63 -6.14 -19.37
CA ASP A 33 5.96 -5.02 -20.04
C ASP A 33 4.84 -4.46 -19.16
N HIS A 34 4.13 -5.32 -18.42
CA HIS A 34 3.08 -4.93 -17.49
C HIS A 34 3.00 -5.87 -16.28
N TYR A 35 2.77 -5.31 -15.09
CA TYR A 35 2.78 -6.05 -13.82
C TYR A 35 1.79 -7.24 -13.79
N SER A 36 0.70 -7.15 -14.57
CA SER A 36 -0.30 -8.23 -14.65
C SER A 36 0.21 -9.51 -15.29
N GLU A 37 1.28 -9.44 -16.08
CA GLU A 37 1.94 -10.61 -16.68
C GLU A 37 2.54 -11.53 -15.61
N VAL A 38 2.86 -10.96 -14.45
CA VAL A 38 3.40 -11.68 -13.30
C VAL A 38 2.34 -11.84 -12.21
N PHE A 39 1.48 -10.85 -12.02
CA PHE A 39 0.49 -10.82 -10.93
C PHE A 39 -0.80 -11.60 -11.24
N ASN A 40 -1.26 -11.64 -12.49
CA ASN A 40 -2.54 -12.26 -12.88
C ASN A 40 -2.48 -13.54 -13.76
N PRO A 41 -1.35 -14.25 -13.95
CA PRO A 41 -1.39 -15.57 -14.61
C PRO A 41 -2.38 -16.54 -13.96
N LYS A 42 -3.02 -17.37 -14.78
CA LYS A 42 -3.89 -18.46 -14.30
C LYS A 42 -3.06 -19.59 -13.70
N GLY A 43 -3.64 -20.32 -12.75
CA GLY A 43 -3.00 -21.52 -12.16
C GLY A 43 -1.88 -21.22 -11.15
N GLN A 44 -1.76 -19.96 -10.70
CA GLN A 44 -0.86 -19.60 -9.61
C GLN A 44 -1.27 -20.30 -8.30
N ASN A 45 -0.28 -20.65 -7.48
CA ASN A 45 -0.52 -21.15 -6.13
C ASN A 45 -0.12 -20.07 -5.11
N PHE A 46 -1.13 -19.39 -4.57
CA PHE A 46 -0.98 -18.33 -3.58
C PHE A 46 -0.12 -18.78 -2.37
N ARG A 47 -0.26 -20.03 -1.92
CA ARG A 47 0.42 -20.53 -0.72
C ARG A 47 1.87 -20.87 -0.93
N ILE A 48 2.25 -21.33 -2.11
CA ILE A 48 3.66 -21.45 -2.49
C ILE A 48 4.28 -20.06 -2.59
N GLN A 49 3.64 -19.13 -3.30
CA GLN A 49 4.15 -17.77 -3.46
C GLN A 49 4.32 -17.02 -2.13
N LYS A 50 3.41 -17.19 -1.17
CA LYS A 50 3.50 -16.50 0.13
C LYS A 50 4.68 -16.95 1.01
N GLN A 51 5.32 -18.08 0.68
CA GLN A 51 6.56 -18.50 1.34
C GLN A 51 7.73 -17.59 0.93
N GLU A 52 7.76 -17.19 -0.35
CA GLU A 52 8.79 -16.33 -0.92
C GLU A 52 8.21 -15.42 -2.02
N PRO A 53 7.44 -14.39 -1.65
CA PRO A 53 6.78 -13.53 -2.62
C PRO A 53 7.80 -12.64 -3.34
N ALA A 54 7.58 -12.45 -4.64
CA ALA A 54 8.31 -11.46 -5.42
C ALA A 54 7.74 -10.05 -5.15
N LEU A 55 8.56 -9.04 -5.41
CA LEU A 55 8.12 -7.66 -5.52
C LEU A 55 8.03 -7.29 -7.00
N ILE A 56 6.91 -6.69 -7.40
CA ILE A 56 6.67 -6.18 -8.74
C ILE A 56 6.61 -4.66 -8.61
N ILE A 57 7.50 -3.96 -9.31
CA ILE A 57 7.59 -2.51 -9.35
C ILE A 57 6.92 -2.07 -10.65
N ALA A 58 5.90 -1.23 -10.55
CA ALA A 58 5.00 -0.92 -11.66
C ALA A 58 4.56 0.54 -11.67
N GLU A 59 3.94 0.96 -12.78
CA GLU A 59 3.22 2.22 -12.92
C GLU A 59 1.70 1.96 -12.80
N LYS A 60 1.01 2.71 -11.94
CA LYS A 60 -0.45 2.66 -11.89
C LYS A 60 -1.01 3.52 -13.02
N LYS A 61 -1.74 2.89 -13.95
CA LYS A 61 -2.48 3.58 -15.02
C LYS A 61 -3.99 3.58 -14.75
N GLY A 62 -4.68 4.60 -15.27
CA GLY A 62 -6.14 4.72 -15.19
C GLY A 62 -6.62 5.27 -13.85
N ASP A 63 -7.51 4.53 -13.18
CA ASP A 63 -8.12 4.99 -11.93
C ASP A 63 -7.12 4.94 -10.76
N LEU A 64 -6.68 6.12 -10.34
CA LEU A 64 -5.74 6.34 -9.23
C LEU A 64 -6.45 6.53 -7.88
N VAL A 65 -7.67 7.08 -7.92
CA VAL A 65 -8.51 7.37 -6.76
C VAL A 65 -9.91 6.83 -7.04
N LEU A 66 -10.38 5.90 -6.21
CA LEU A 66 -11.61 5.15 -6.41
C LEU A 66 -12.56 5.42 -5.24
N LYS A 67 -13.87 5.49 -5.52
CA LYS A 67 -14.86 5.58 -4.44
C LYS A 67 -14.83 4.30 -3.61
N THR A 68 -14.92 4.45 -2.29
CA THR A 68 -15.01 3.26 -1.43
C THR A 68 -16.31 2.50 -1.62
N PRO A 69 -16.32 1.17 -1.38
CA PRO A 69 -17.56 0.43 -1.22
C PRO A 69 -18.45 1.01 -0.13
N GLU A 70 -19.75 0.74 -0.23
CA GLU A 70 -20.73 1.12 0.78
C GLU A 70 -20.35 0.56 2.16
N GLY A 71 -20.45 1.39 3.20
CA GLY A 71 -20.11 1.01 4.58
C GLY A 71 -18.62 0.97 4.93
N PHE A 72 -17.71 1.26 3.99
CA PHE A 72 -16.26 1.27 4.27
C PHE A 72 -15.74 2.61 4.83
N GLY A 73 -16.50 3.69 4.69
CA GLY A 73 -16.12 5.02 5.18
C GLY A 73 -16.01 5.09 6.70
N ILE A 74 -15.17 5.99 7.21
CA ILE A 74 -14.94 6.23 8.65
C ILE A 74 -15.65 7.49 9.17
N GLY A 75 -16.59 8.02 8.38
CA GLY A 75 -17.22 9.31 8.58
C GLY A 75 -17.16 10.15 7.30
N GLY A 76 -17.76 11.33 7.34
CA GLY A 76 -17.84 12.23 6.19
C GLY A 76 -18.68 11.71 5.02
N GLU A 77 -18.92 12.58 4.06
CA GLU A 77 -19.76 12.28 2.89
C GLU A 77 -18.95 11.75 1.71
N GLN A 78 -17.65 12.06 1.66
CA GLN A 78 -16.79 11.82 0.50
C GLN A 78 -15.64 10.89 0.89
N ASN A 79 -15.75 9.63 0.49
CA ASN A 79 -14.85 8.55 0.88
C ASN A 79 -14.25 7.87 -0.35
N TYR A 80 -12.92 7.85 -0.41
CA TYR A 80 -12.15 7.31 -1.53
C TYR A 80 -10.99 6.46 -1.02
N TYR A 81 -10.55 5.48 -1.79
CA TYR A 81 -9.31 4.77 -1.55
C TYR A 81 -8.38 4.89 -2.75
N PHE A 82 -7.11 4.65 -2.51
CA PHE A 82 -6.09 4.63 -3.55
C PHE A 82 -5.08 3.52 -3.30
N SER A 83 -4.80 2.76 -4.35
CA SER A 83 -4.05 1.51 -4.27
C SER A 83 -2.64 1.72 -4.78
N HIS A 84 -1.80 2.38 -3.99
CA HIS A 84 -0.36 2.55 -4.27
C HIS A 84 0.44 1.24 -4.12
N MET A 85 -0.15 0.23 -3.48
CA MET A 85 0.40 -1.12 -3.36
C MET A 85 -0.73 -2.16 -3.39
N LEU A 86 -0.43 -3.35 -3.89
CA LEU A 86 -1.31 -4.53 -3.82
C LEU A 86 -0.66 -5.61 -2.96
N ASN A 87 -1.50 -6.35 -2.23
CA ASN A 87 -1.13 -7.34 -1.22
C ASN A 87 -0.42 -6.73 0.00
N CYS A 88 -0.23 -7.56 1.02
CA CYS A 88 0.34 -7.16 2.31
C CYS A 88 1.37 -8.20 2.75
N LEU A 89 2.40 -7.80 3.51
CA LEU A 89 3.39 -8.73 4.05
C LEU A 89 2.85 -9.68 5.13
N TYR A 90 1.75 -9.30 5.78
CA TYR A 90 1.03 -10.13 6.73
C TYR A 90 0.28 -11.27 6.03
N ASP A 91 -0.02 -12.31 6.80
CA ASP A 91 -0.69 -13.52 6.31
C ASP A 91 -1.87 -13.90 7.22
N CYS A 92 -2.78 -12.94 7.41
CA CYS A 92 -4.01 -13.18 8.15
C CYS A 92 -4.92 -14.13 7.36
N ARG A 93 -5.34 -15.24 7.97
CA ARG A 93 -6.19 -16.27 7.36
C ARG A 93 -7.54 -15.74 6.86
N TYR A 94 -8.03 -14.66 7.47
CA TYR A 94 -9.30 -14.02 7.13
C TYR A 94 -9.14 -12.85 6.14
N CYS A 95 -7.92 -12.59 5.66
CA CYS A 95 -7.66 -11.44 4.78
C CYS A 95 -8.38 -11.60 3.44
N PHE A 96 -9.31 -10.69 3.15
CA PHE A 96 -10.10 -10.73 1.91
C PHE A 96 -9.24 -10.60 0.64
N LEU A 97 -8.06 -9.96 0.72
CA LEU A 97 -7.13 -9.85 -0.40
C LEU A 97 -6.68 -11.22 -0.92
N GLN A 98 -6.62 -12.24 -0.06
CA GLN A 98 -6.29 -13.62 -0.47
C GLN A 98 -7.40 -14.25 -1.33
N GLY A 99 -8.64 -13.75 -1.24
CA GLY A 99 -9.74 -14.12 -2.13
C GLY A 99 -9.88 -13.20 -3.34
N MET A 100 -9.31 -12.00 -3.30
CA MET A 100 -9.36 -11.01 -4.37
C MET A 100 -8.30 -11.24 -5.45
N TYR A 101 -7.09 -11.62 -5.05
CA TYR A 101 -5.95 -11.80 -5.97
C TYR A 101 -5.53 -13.27 -6.08
N GLN A 102 -5.19 -13.69 -7.30
CA GLN A 102 -4.65 -15.03 -7.56
C GLN A 102 -3.16 -15.14 -7.18
N SER A 103 -2.48 -14.00 -7.00
CA SER A 103 -1.07 -13.91 -6.63
C SER A 103 -0.88 -13.46 -5.19
N ALA A 104 0.18 -13.97 -4.56
CA ALA A 104 0.68 -13.49 -3.27
C ALA A 104 1.86 -12.51 -3.39
N ASN A 105 2.29 -12.19 -4.62
CA ASN A 105 3.36 -11.22 -4.88
C ASN A 105 2.91 -9.82 -4.45
N TYR A 106 3.88 -8.97 -4.13
CA TYR A 106 3.60 -7.56 -3.82
C TYR A 106 3.70 -6.75 -5.10
N VAL A 107 2.76 -5.84 -5.34
CA VAL A 107 2.88 -4.86 -6.43
C VAL A 107 3.02 -3.49 -5.78
N LEU A 108 4.11 -2.78 -6.06
CA LEU A 108 4.30 -1.40 -5.63
C LEU A 108 4.23 -0.48 -6.85
N PHE A 109 3.28 0.45 -6.82
CA PHE A 109 3.16 1.46 -7.85
C PHE A 109 4.05 2.66 -7.50
N VAL A 110 5.06 2.92 -8.33
CA VAL A 110 6.07 3.93 -8.02
C VAL A 110 5.68 5.33 -8.44
N ASN A 111 4.61 5.54 -9.18
CA ASN A 111 4.19 6.85 -9.67
C ASN A 111 3.35 7.63 -8.62
N TYR A 112 3.92 7.91 -7.45
CA TYR A 112 3.23 8.59 -6.35
C TYR A 112 2.74 9.99 -6.73
N GLU A 113 3.44 10.69 -7.60
CA GLU A 113 3.06 11.98 -8.17
C GLU A 113 1.67 11.93 -8.81
N ASP A 114 1.36 10.88 -9.57
CA ASP A 114 0.04 10.73 -10.20
C ASP A 114 -1.05 10.53 -9.15
N PHE A 115 -0.78 9.74 -8.10
CA PHE A 115 -1.71 9.59 -6.99
C PHE A 115 -1.95 10.92 -6.25
N LYS A 116 -0.88 11.68 -5.98
CA LYS A 116 -0.96 12.99 -5.31
C LYS A 116 -1.79 13.96 -6.13
N ASP A 117 -1.59 14.02 -7.45
CA ASP A 117 -2.37 14.88 -8.35
C ASP A 117 -3.85 14.47 -8.40
N ALA A 118 -4.14 13.16 -8.49
CA ALA A 118 -5.50 12.65 -8.47
C ALA A 118 -6.22 12.92 -7.13
N ILE A 119 -5.51 12.77 -6.00
CA ILE A 119 -6.03 13.10 -4.66
C ILE A 119 -6.34 14.59 -4.57
N ALA A 120 -5.40 15.45 -4.97
CA ALA A 120 -5.59 16.91 -4.92
C ALA A 120 -6.77 17.36 -5.79
N LYS A 121 -6.90 16.79 -7.00
CA LYS A 121 -8.04 17.07 -7.89
C LYS A 121 -9.36 16.61 -7.28
N THR A 122 -9.39 15.43 -6.69
CA THR A 122 -10.59 14.87 -6.04
C THR A 122 -10.99 15.70 -4.83
N ALA A 123 -10.03 16.08 -3.97
CA ALA A 123 -10.28 16.91 -2.80
C ALA A 123 -10.81 18.30 -3.17
N LYS A 124 -10.31 18.92 -4.25
CA LYS A 124 -10.77 20.23 -4.74
C LYS A 124 -12.16 20.19 -5.38
N ALA A 125 -12.61 19.02 -5.84
CA ALA A 125 -13.94 18.86 -6.45
C ALA A 125 -15.08 18.90 -5.41
N HIS A 126 -14.75 18.80 -4.12
CA HIS A 126 -15.72 18.76 -3.03
C HIS A 126 -15.54 19.95 -2.09
N LYS A 127 -16.65 20.50 -1.60
CA LYS A 127 -16.62 21.55 -0.57
C LYS A 127 -16.41 20.99 0.84
N GLN A 128 -16.79 19.73 1.04
CA GLN A 128 -16.64 19.02 2.30
C GLN A 128 -15.28 18.32 2.37
N PRO A 129 -14.79 17.98 3.58
CA PRO A 129 -13.61 17.14 3.72
C PRO A 129 -13.75 15.80 3.00
N VAL A 130 -12.67 15.38 2.36
CA VAL A 130 -12.60 14.15 1.57
C VAL A 130 -11.62 13.18 2.21
N TYR A 131 -12.07 11.96 2.47
CA TYR A 131 -11.30 10.93 3.14
C TYR A 131 -10.65 10.00 2.11
N PHE A 132 -9.36 9.74 2.30
CA PHE A 132 -8.53 8.91 1.43
C PHE A 132 -7.90 7.76 2.22
N PHE A 133 -8.29 6.53 1.90
CA PHE A 133 -7.79 5.32 2.55
C PHE A 133 -6.60 4.73 1.77
N SER A 134 -5.44 4.62 2.42
CA SER A 134 -4.26 3.98 1.81
C SER A 134 -4.16 2.48 2.10
N GLY A 135 -4.94 1.98 3.06
CA GLY A 135 -4.89 0.60 3.56
C GLY A 135 -5.94 -0.37 2.97
N TYR A 136 -6.57 -0.02 1.84
CA TYR A 136 -7.62 -0.88 1.24
C TYR A 136 -7.02 -2.15 0.63
N ASP A 137 -6.05 -2.01 -0.29
CA ASP A 137 -5.43 -3.14 -1.00
C ASP A 137 -4.09 -3.59 -0.39
N CYS A 138 -3.68 -2.99 0.72
CA CYS A 138 -2.37 -3.21 1.32
C CYS A 138 -2.28 -2.72 2.78
N ASP A 139 -1.09 -2.83 3.40
CA ASP A 139 -0.76 -2.13 4.65
C ASP A 139 0.44 -1.20 4.40
N SER A 140 0.17 0.10 4.24
CA SER A 140 1.18 1.12 3.90
C SER A 140 2.34 1.14 4.90
N LEU A 141 2.02 1.12 6.19
CA LEU A 141 3.04 1.28 7.25
C LEU A 141 3.85 0.01 7.46
N ALA A 142 3.27 -1.16 7.18
CA ALA A 142 3.99 -2.42 7.24
C ALA A 142 5.16 -2.45 6.24
N TYR A 143 4.98 -1.88 5.05
CA TYR A 143 6.01 -1.87 3.99
C TYR A 143 6.83 -0.57 3.90
N GLU A 144 6.62 0.35 4.86
CA GLU A 144 7.29 1.66 4.93
C GLU A 144 8.82 1.64 4.77
N PRO A 145 9.59 0.69 5.33
CA PRO A 145 11.04 0.66 5.14
C PRO A 145 11.48 0.55 3.67
N MET A 146 10.60 0.06 2.80
CA MET A 146 10.84 -0.06 1.36
C MET A 146 10.17 1.07 0.59
N THR A 147 8.90 1.37 0.91
CA THR A 147 8.05 2.27 0.13
C THR A 147 8.25 3.75 0.42
N GLN A 148 8.74 4.08 1.61
CA GLN A 148 8.79 5.46 2.12
C GLN A 148 7.46 6.20 1.93
N PHE A 149 6.35 5.49 2.07
CA PHE A 149 5.02 6.01 1.84
C PHE A 149 4.69 7.17 2.78
N VAL A 150 4.93 6.99 4.08
CA VAL A 150 4.71 8.01 5.10
C VAL A 150 5.53 9.26 4.81
N HIS A 151 6.80 9.06 4.45
CA HIS A 151 7.70 10.16 4.09
C HIS A 151 7.18 11.00 2.91
N GLU A 152 6.56 10.35 1.93
CA GLU A 152 6.06 10.98 0.72
C GLU A 152 4.67 11.61 0.87
N PHE A 153 3.78 10.97 1.64
CA PHE A 153 2.38 11.35 1.70
C PHE A 153 2.04 12.23 2.89
N ILE A 154 2.67 12.10 4.07
CA ILE A 154 2.36 13.00 5.20
C ILE A 154 2.59 14.47 4.82
N PRO A 155 3.76 14.87 4.25
CA PRO A 155 3.98 16.26 3.84
C PRO A 155 3.01 16.72 2.74
N PHE A 156 2.60 15.81 1.85
CA PHE A 156 1.61 16.12 0.83
C PHE A 156 0.25 16.44 1.45
N PHE A 157 -0.25 15.59 2.34
CA PHE A 157 -1.53 15.83 3.03
C PHE A 157 -1.47 17.07 3.93
N ALA A 158 -0.34 17.35 4.59
CA ALA A 158 -0.15 18.57 5.37
C ALA A 158 -0.47 19.86 4.57
N ASN A 159 -0.22 19.86 3.27
CA ASN A 159 -0.48 20.98 2.36
C ASN A 159 -1.88 20.97 1.72
N HIS A 160 -2.74 20.01 2.07
CA HIS A 160 -4.07 19.81 1.50
C HIS A 160 -5.09 19.59 2.61
N GLU A 161 -5.44 20.65 3.34
CA GLU A 161 -6.31 20.57 4.54
C GLU A 161 -7.67 19.90 4.29
N ASN A 162 -8.24 20.02 3.08
CA ASN A 162 -9.51 19.39 2.72
C ASN A 162 -9.39 17.88 2.42
N ALA A 163 -8.17 17.35 2.30
CA ALA A 163 -7.90 15.94 2.09
C ALA A 163 -7.47 15.31 3.43
N ILE A 164 -8.21 14.31 3.89
CA ILE A 164 -7.94 13.59 5.12
C ILE A 164 -7.36 12.22 4.74
N LEU A 165 -6.13 11.96 5.14
CA LEU A 165 -5.52 10.63 5.01
C LEU A 165 -5.98 9.75 6.15
N GLU A 166 -6.42 8.52 5.84
CA GLU A 166 -6.42 7.44 6.81
C GLU A 166 -5.35 6.41 6.48
N LEU A 167 -4.53 6.13 7.48
CA LEU A 167 -3.49 5.11 7.48
C LEU A 167 -3.91 4.00 8.44
N ARG A 168 -4.58 2.98 7.90
CA ARG A 168 -4.93 1.75 8.61
C ARG A 168 -3.76 0.78 8.60
N THR A 169 -3.42 0.21 9.76
CA THR A 169 -2.30 -0.71 9.86
C THR A 169 -2.43 -1.73 10.99
N LYS A 170 -1.70 -2.86 10.86
CA LYS A 170 -1.34 -3.76 11.98
C LYS A 170 0.13 -3.63 12.39
N SER A 171 0.89 -2.76 11.72
CA SER A 171 2.31 -2.60 11.93
C SER A 171 2.63 -1.83 13.21
N THR A 172 3.66 -2.28 13.93
CA THR A 172 4.25 -1.56 15.05
C THR A 172 5.42 -0.67 14.60
N ASN A 173 5.67 -0.56 13.29
CA ASN A 173 6.74 0.28 12.74
C ASN A 173 6.35 1.76 12.75
N ILE A 174 6.15 2.33 13.94
CA ILE A 174 5.67 3.71 14.11
C ILE A 174 6.78 4.77 14.07
N LYS A 175 8.06 4.36 14.02
CA LYS A 175 9.19 5.31 13.99
C LYS A 175 9.10 6.34 12.85
N PRO A 176 8.71 5.95 11.62
CA PRO A 176 8.52 6.91 10.54
C PRO A 176 7.42 7.93 10.85
N LEU A 177 6.33 7.54 11.51
CA LEU A 177 5.28 8.47 11.94
C LEU A 177 5.79 9.46 12.99
N LEU A 178 6.58 8.99 13.95
CA LEU A 178 7.18 9.82 15.01
C LEU A 178 8.25 10.79 14.50
N ALA A 179 8.76 10.59 13.28
CA ALA A 179 9.73 11.48 12.65
C ALA A 179 9.10 12.67 11.93
N HIS A 180 7.76 12.73 11.84
CA HIS A 180 7.02 13.84 11.22
C HIS A 180 6.28 14.66 12.28
N ASP A 181 6.07 15.94 11.97
CA ASP A 181 5.16 16.78 12.74
C ASP A 181 3.73 16.24 12.66
N VAL A 182 2.97 16.39 13.74
CA VAL A 182 1.57 16.01 13.79
C VAL A 182 0.77 16.92 12.88
N ILE A 183 -0.04 16.33 11.99
CA ILE A 183 -0.95 17.05 11.10
C ILE A 183 -2.42 16.74 11.45
N PRO A 184 -3.33 17.72 11.37
CA PRO A 184 -4.72 17.54 11.79
C PRO A 184 -5.53 16.65 10.85
N ASN A 185 -5.08 16.48 9.61
CA ASN A 185 -5.77 15.74 8.55
C ASN A 185 -5.12 14.38 8.23
N CYS A 186 -4.54 13.73 9.24
CA CYS A 186 -4.06 12.35 9.16
C CYS A 186 -4.60 11.54 10.34
N ILE A 187 -5.34 10.48 10.02
CA ILE A 187 -5.93 9.54 10.98
C ILE A 187 -5.11 8.26 10.93
N ILE A 188 -4.46 7.93 12.05
CA ILE A 188 -3.72 6.66 12.20
C ILE A 188 -4.64 5.66 12.89
N ALA A 189 -5.03 4.61 12.18
CA ALA A 189 -5.95 3.58 12.69
C ALA A 189 -5.22 2.24 12.84
N PHE A 190 -5.29 1.64 14.04
CA PHE A 190 -4.73 0.32 14.29
C PHE A 190 -5.84 -0.73 14.24
N SER A 191 -5.67 -1.72 13.36
CA SER A 191 -6.50 -2.92 13.40
C SER A 191 -6.08 -3.77 14.59
N PHE A 192 -7.03 -4.07 15.48
CA PHE A 192 -6.80 -4.83 16.69
C PHE A 192 -7.67 -6.08 16.74
N THR A 193 -7.08 -7.18 17.18
CA THR A 193 -7.74 -8.48 17.34
C THR A 193 -7.36 -9.06 18.69
N PRO A 194 -8.29 -9.65 19.47
CA PRO A 194 -7.96 -10.30 20.74
C PRO A 194 -6.81 -11.30 20.61
N LYS A 195 -5.89 -11.31 21.59
CA LYS A 195 -4.64 -12.10 21.54
C LYS A 195 -4.86 -13.58 21.23
N ASN A 196 -5.86 -14.19 21.86
CA ASN A 196 -6.21 -15.60 21.65
C ASN A 196 -6.65 -15.90 20.20
N ILE A 197 -7.30 -14.94 19.53
CA ILE A 197 -7.69 -15.06 18.12
C ILE A 197 -6.49 -14.75 17.22
N SER A 198 -5.78 -13.64 17.47
CA SER A 198 -4.61 -13.21 16.69
C SER A 198 -3.59 -14.33 16.52
N ILE A 199 -3.24 -15.05 17.60
CA ILE A 199 -2.30 -16.18 17.58
C ILE A 199 -2.73 -17.28 16.59
N GLN A 200 -4.04 -17.51 16.43
CA GLN A 200 -4.57 -18.61 15.60
C GLN A 200 -4.72 -18.23 14.13
N VAL A 201 -4.97 -16.95 13.82
CA VAL A 201 -5.39 -16.54 12.47
C VAL A 201 -4.62 -15.35 11.88
N GLU A 202 -3.80 -14.64 12.63
CA GLU A 202 -3.00 -13.52 12.13
C GLU A 202 -1.52 -13.91 12.06
N HIS A 203 -1.12 -14.58 10.99
CA HIS A 203 0.27 -14.96 10.84
C HIS A 203 1.12 -13.77 10.37
N LYS A 204 2.36 -13.71 10.86
CA LYS A 204 3.36 -12.67 10.56
C LYS A 204 3.01 -11.25 11.06
N VAL A 205 1.88 -11.03 11.72
CA VAL A 205 1.60 -9.75 12.38
C VAL A 205 2.43 -9.59 13.65
N PRO A 206 2.72 -8.36 14.11
CA PRO A 206 3.36 -8.12 15.40
C PRO A 206 2.55 -8.75 16.55
N LYS A 207 3.25 -9.35 17.51
CA LYS A 207 2.60 -9.94 18.68
C LYS A 207 2.10 -8.84 19.62
N LEU A 208 0.91 -9.03 20.17
CA LEU A 208 0.44 -8.24 21.30
C LEU A 208 1.25 -8.58 22.56
N ALA A 209 1.70 -7.55 23.28
CA ALA A 209 2.37 -7.68 24.58
C ALA A 209 1.52 -8.49 25.56
#